data_AF-R6RJX3-F1
#
_entry.id   AF-R6RJX3-F1
#
_cell.length_a   1.000
_cell.length_b   1.000
_cell.length_c   1.000
_cell.angle_alpha   90.00
_cell.angle_beta   90.00
_cell.angle_gamma   90.00
#
_symmetry.space_group_name_H-M   'P 1'
#
loop_
_entity.id
_entity.type
_entity.pdbx_description
1 polymer ?
#
loop_
_entity_poly.entity_id
_entity_poly.type
_entity_poly.pdbx_seq_one_letter_code
_entity_poly.pdbx_strand_id
1 'polypeptide(L)' 'MSDNYRNRLESYLASMLQAKRMLSMGIITPEDYADIDTIMNEKYGISSCSLYCGMDLIYDGFRGNMSHYKEVTLCQEK' A
#
# COMPACT_ATOMS: atom_id res chain seq x y z
N MET A 1 17.44 5.23 -6.24
CA MET A 1 16.72 6.06 -5.25
C MET A 1 17.59 7.26 -4.90
N SER A 2 17.07 8.48 -5.03
CA SER A 2 17.77 9.67 -4.53
C SER A 2 17.60 9.79 -3.02
N ASP A 3 18.57 10.41 -2.34
CA ASP A 3 18.54 10.55 -0.87
C ASP A 3 17.32 11.34 -0.39
N ASN A 4 16.89 12.35 -1.16
CA ASN A 4 15.67 13.11 -0.88
C ASN A 4 14.40 12.23 -0.98
N TYR A 5 14.35 11.26 -1.89
CA TYR A 5 13.24 10.32 -1.94
C TYR A 5 13.22 9.39 -0.72
N ARG A 6 14.39 8.90 -0.29
CA ARG A 6 14.50 8.06 0.91
C ARG A 6 14.03 8.78 2.17
N ASN A 7 14.46 10.02 2.39
CA ASN A 7 14.07 10.79 3.58
C ASN A 7 12.55 11.01 3.65
N ARG A 8 11.90 11.27 2.51
CA ARG A 8 10.44 11.41 2.43
C ARG A 8 9.73 10.08 2.71
N LEU A 9 10.27 8.99 2.17
CA LEU A 9 9.75 7.64 2.43
C LEU A 9 9.86 7.25 3.90
N GLU A 10 10.99 7.51 4.55
CA GLU A 10 11.18 7.24 5.97
C GLU A 10 10.22 8.06 6.84
N SER A 11 10.03 9.34 6.51
CA SER A 11 9.09 10.22 7.22
C SER A 11 7.64 9.75 7.10
N TYR A 12 7.26 9.29 5.91
CA TYR A 12 5.96 8.67 5.67
C TYR A 12 5.79 7.38 6.49
N LEU A 13 6.77 6.45 6.43
CA LEU A 13 6.70 5.17 7.12
C LEU A 13 6.62 5.35 8.65
N ALA A 14 7.35 6.32 9.21
CA ALA A 14 7.26 6.65 10.62
C ALA A 14 5.85 7.14 11.01
N SER A 15 5.25 7.98 10.17
CA SER A 15 3.89 8.50 10.37
C SER A 15 2.85 7.37 10.29
N MET A 16 2.97 6.48 9.30
CA MET A 16 2.06 5.36 9.12
C MET A 16 2.19 4.29 10.20
N LEU A 17 3.40 4.09 10.75
CA LEU A 17 3.61 3.19 11.89
C LEU A 17 2.85 3.69 13.13
N GLN A 18 2.85 5.00 13.37
CA GLN A 18 2.08 5.60 14.46
C GLN A 18 0.57 5.43 14.23
N ALA A 19 0.08 5.71 13.02
CA ALA A 19 -1.32 5.50 12.66
C ALA A 19 -1.74 4.02 12.85
N LYS A 20 -0.88 3.07 12.46
CA LYS A 20 -1.13 1.63 12.63
C LYS A 20 -1.23 1.23 14.11
N ARG A 21 -0.42 1.84 14.97
CA ARG A 21 -0.55 1.65 16.43
C ARG A 21 -1.86 2.21 16.95
N MET A 22 -2.24 3.42 16.54
CA MET A 22 -3.52 4.02 16.90
C MET A 22 -4.71 3.15 16.48
N LEU A 23 -4.65 2.56 15.28
CA LEU A 23 -5.65 1.59 14.81
C LEU A 23 -5.70 0.34 15.69
N SER A 24 -4.54 -0.24 16.03
CA SER A 24 -4.48 -1.43 16.91
C SER A 24 -5.01 -1.17 18.33
N MET A 25 -4.94 0.07 18.78
CA MET A 25 -5.48 0.51 20.07
C MET A 25 -6.96 0.91 19.98
N GLY A 26 -7.56 0.91 18.78
CA GLY A 26 -8.95 1.34 18.56
C GLY A 26 -9.17 2.85 18.72
N ILE A 27 -8.11 3.66 18.66
CA ILE A 27 -8.20 5.14 18.75
C ILE A 27 -8.77 5.72 17.45
N ILE A 28 -8.45 5.09 16.32
CA ILE A 28 -8.93 5.46 14.99
C ILE A 28 -9.60 4.25 14.34
N THR A 29 -10.49 4.51 13.40
CA THR A 29 -11.14 3.49 12.58
C THR A 29 -10.27 3.10 11.37
N PRO A 30 -10.57 1.97 10.70
CA PRO A 30 -9.94 1.64 9.42
C PRO A 30 -10.15 2.71 8.34
N GLU A 31 -11.28 3.42 8.37
CA GLU A 31 -11.60 4.52 7.44
C GLU A 31 -10.67 5.72 7.72
N ASP A 32 -10.53 6.11 8.99
CA ASP A 32 -9.58 7.15 9.39
C ASP A 32 -8.14 6.80 8.99
N TYR A 33 -7.77 5.51 9.09
CA TYR A 33 -6.45 5.05 8.67
C TYR A 33 -6.21 5.23 7.16
N ALA A 34 -7.22 4.98 6.33
CA ALA A 34 -7.16 5.19 4.87
C ALA A 34 -7.09 6.69 4.51
N ASP A 35 -7.81 7.54 5.24
CA ASP A 35 -7.73 8.99 5.07
C ASP A 35 -6.34 9.53 5.45
N ILE A 36 -5.78 9.05 6.56
CA ILE A 36 -4.40 9.37 6.98
C ILE A 36 -3.39 8.91 5.92
N ASP A 37 -3.54 7.71 5.35
CA ASP A 37 -2.69 7.22 4.27
C ASP A 37 -2.69 8.16 3.06
N THR A 38 -3.88 8.59 2.63
CA THR A 38 -4.06 9.52 1.51
C THR A 38 -3.36 10.86 1.78
N ILE A 39 -3.61 11.45 2.95
CA ILE A 39 -2.98 12.72 3.36
C ILE A 39 -1.46 12.60 3.41
N MET A 40 -0.93 11.49 3.94
CA MET A 40 0.51 11.29 4.05
C MET A 40 1.18 11.03 2.69
N ASN A 41 0.51 10.30 1.78
CA ASN A 41 0.96 10.11 0.40
C ASN A 41 1.09 11.45 -0.32
N GLU A 42 0.08 12.31 -0.23
CA GLU A 42 0.10 13.66 -0.82
C GLU A 42 1.21 14.53 -0.20
N LYS A 43 1.32 14.53 1.13
CA LYS A 43 2.30 15.34 1.86
C LYS A 43 3.74 15.01 1.52
N TYR A 44 4.07 13.73 1.44
CA TYR A 44 5.45 13.27 1.18
C TYR A 44 5.72 13.01 -0.31
N GLY A 45 4.71 13.17 -1.17
CA GLY A 45 4.82 12.96 -2.61
C GLY A 45 5.15 11.50 -2.95
N ILE A 46 4.59 10.56 -2.19
CA ILE A 46 4.70 9.13 -2.46
C ILE A 46 3.57 8.76 -3.39
N SER A 47 3.89 8.04 -4.47
CA SER A 47 2.87 7.54 -5.38
C SER A 47 1.91 6.64 -4.60
N SER A 48 0.60 6.84 -4.75
CA SER A 48 -0.43 5.96 -4.20
C SER A 48 -0.33 4.51 -4.70
N CYS A 49 0.39 4.28 -5.80
CA CYS A 49 0.69 2.95 -6.35
C CYS A 49 2.03 2.38 -5.83
N SER A 50 2.62 2.99 -4.81
CA SER A 50 3.88 2.55 -4.21
C SER A 50 3.66 1.28 -3.39
N LEU A 51 4.62 0.34 -3.47
CA LEU A 51 4.66 -0.85 -2.61
C LEU A 51 4.74 -0.51 -1.10
N TYR A 52 5.08 0.74 -0.78
CA TYR A 52 5.22 1.21 0.58
C TYR A 52 3.92 1.78 1.17
N CYS A 53 2.83 1.91 0.39
CA CYS A 53 1.58 2.49 0.87
C CYS A 53 0.88 1.60 1.90
N GLY A 54 0.23 2.21 2.90
CA GLY A 54 -0.43 1.51 4.01
C GLY A 54 -1.66 0.71 3.58
N MET A 55 -2.28 1.06 2.46
CA MET A 55 -3.21 0.22 1.72
C MET A 55 -2.45 -0.93 1.06
N ASP A 56 -2.06 -1.89 1.89
CA ASP A 56 -1.27 -3.00 1.46
C ASP A 56 -2.10 -3.96 0.59
N LEU A 57 -2.01 -3.78 -0.73
CA LEU A 57 -2.53 -4.74 -1.71
C LEU A 57 -1.77 -6.09 -1.68
N ILE A 58 -0.68 -6.20 -0.92
CA ILE A 58 0.15 -7.40 -0.74
C ILE A 58 -0.25 -8.15 0.55
N TYR A 59 -0.91 -7.51 1.54
CA TYR A 59 -1.47 -8.21 2.72
C TYR A 59 -2.71 -9.05 2.38
N ASP A 60 -3.33 -8.83 1.22
CA ASP A 60 -4.39 -9.73 0.73
C ASP A 60 -3.75 -11.00 0.16
N GLY A 61 -3.62 -12.03 1.01
CA GLY A 61 -3.24 -13.39 0.60
C GLY A 61 -4.19 -14.04 -0.43
N PHE A 62 -5.18 -13.31 -0.94
CA PHE A 62 -6.30 -13.79 -1.75
C PHE A 62 -6.54 -13.04 -3.06
N ARG A 63 -5.71 -12.05 -3.46
CA ARG A 63 -5.91 -11.31 -4.73
C ARG A 63 -4.79 -11.36 -5.75
N GLY A 64 -3.91 -12.35 -5.66
CA GLY A 64 -3.26 -12.89 -6.85
C GLY A 64 -4.25 -13.66 -7.73
N ASN A 65 -5.32 -13.03 -8.23
CA ASN A 65 -6.21 -13.66 -9.21
C ASN A 65 -5.55 -13.65 -10.60
N MET A 66 -4.34 -14.21 -10.71
CA MET A 66 -3.84 -14.73 -11.97
C MET A 66 -4.62 -16.02 -12.20
N SER A 67 -5.77 -15.92 -12.88
CA SER A 67 -6.48 -17.12 -13.29
C SER A 67 -5.51 -17.97 -14.11
N HIS A 68 -5.16 -19.16 -13.62
CA HIS A 68 -4.23 -20.09 -14.28
C HIS A 68 -4.65 -20.43 -15.73
N TYR A 69 -5.90 -20.13 -16.11
CA TYR A 69 -6.55 -20.69 -17.29
C TYR A 69 -6.86 -19.70 -18.43
N LYS A 70 -6.79 -18.36 -18.25
CA LYS A 70 -7.21 -17.44 -19.32
C LYS A 70 -6.11 -17.14 -20.34
N GLU A 71 -4.90 -16.77 -19.92
CA GLU A 71 -3.84 -16.37 -20.86
C GLU A 71 -2.86 -17.49 -21.24
N VAL A 72 -2.82 -18.59 -20.48
CA VAL A 72 -1.91 -19.72 -20.73
C VAL A 72 -2.51 -20.73 -21.73
N THR A 73 -3.83 -20.94 -21.68
CA THR A 73 -4.50 -21.98 -22.49
C THR A 73 -4.81 -21.53 -23.91
N LEU A 74 -5.11 -20.23 -24.13
CA LEU A 74 -5.37 -19.68 -25.47
C LEU A 74 -4.14 -19.69 -26.39
N CYS A 75 -2.92 -19.78 -25.84
CA CYS A 75 -1.69 -19.93 -26.60
C CYS A 75 -1.38 -21.41 -26.99
N GLN A 76 -2.20 -22.37 -26.55
CA GLN A 76 -2.02 -23.80 -26.84
C GLN A 76 -3.04 -24.36 -27.84
N GLU A 77 -4.07 -23.59 -28.19
CA GLU A 77 -4.97 -23.92 -29.30
C GLU A 77 -4.33 -23.44 -30.61
N LYS A 78 -3.77 -24.40 -31.35
CA LYS A 78 -3.24 -24.26 -32.71
C LYS A 78 -4.34 -24.04 -33.73
#